data_AF-A0A1B8GIY6-F1
#
_entry.id   AF-A0A1B8GIY6-F1
#
_cell.length_a   1.000
_cell.length_b   1.000
_cell.length_c   1.000
_cell.angle_alpha   90.00
_cell.angle_beta   90.00
_cell.angle_gamma   90.00
#
_symmetry.space_group_name_H-M   'P 1'
#
loop_
_entity.id
_entity.type
_entity.pdbx_description
1 polymer ?
#
loop_
_entity_poly.entity_id
_entity_poly.type
_entity_poly.pdbx_seq_one_letter_code
_entity_poly.pdbx_strand_id
1 'polypeptide(L)'
;MSIVVEANDRPLVTSLYDWETGCIVPAILSDPSMAVSPVDLVIEENAAPSFDNEPDDTTVEEGLKYTAWATEYAKVLFERAPDYECAIKAGKDARHLWFALRDWRGQDPEGYFGRLGDWAEARAKDLRVD
;
A
#
# COMPACT_ATOMS: atom_id res chain seq x y z
N MET A 1 16.53 -4.29 6.70
CA MET A 1 16.43 -4.36 8.17
C MET A 1 17.84 -4.37 8.71
N SER A 2 18.21 -3.53 9.68
CA SER A 2 19.57 -3.56 10.24
C SER A 2 19.61 -4.37 11.53
N ILE A 3 20.40 -5.44 11.50
CA ILE A 3 20.73 -6.25 12.68
C ILE A 3 22.21 -5.99 13.00
N VAL A 4 22.48 -5.57 14.22
CA VAL A 4 23.84 -5.53 14.77
C VAL A 4 23.98 -6.71 15.71
N VAL A 5 25.13 -7.39 15.70
CA VAL A 5 25.43 -8.46 16.65
C VAL A 5 26.21 -7.86 17.81
N GLU A 6 25.71 -8.03 19.03
CA GLU A 6 26.42 -7.61 20.24
C GLU A 6 27.68 -8.46 20.48
N ALA A 7 28.57 -8.02 21.37
CA ALA A 7 29.81 -8.73 21.73
C ALA A 7 29.61 -10.14 22.34
N ASN A 8 28.36 -10.54 22.62
CA ASN A 8 27.95 -11.83 23.17
C ASN A 8 27.19 -12.70 22.15
N ASP A 9 27.31 -12.39 20.85
CA ASP A 9 26.60 -13.05 19.74
C ASP A 9 25.07 -12.94 19.76
N ARG A 10 24.50 -11.99 20.52
CA ARG A 10 23.05 -11.73 20.49
C ARG A 10 22.69 -10.76 19.37
N PRO A 11 21.69 -11.07 18.52
CA PRO A 11 21.20 -10.14 17.54
C PRO A 11 20.43 -9.01 18.23
N LEU A 12 20.86 -7.77 17.99
CA LEU A 12 20.17 -6.56 18.39
C LEU A 12 19.54 -5.94 17.14
N VAL A 13 18.22 -5.96 17.08
CA VAL A 13 17.46 -5.26 16.04
C VAL A 13 17.45 -3.77 16.39
N THR A 14 18.20 -2.98 15.63
CA THR A 14 18.31 -1.53 15.83
C THR A 14 17.34 -0.74 14.95
N SER A 15 16.91 -1.35 13.84
CA SER A 15 15.87 -0.82 12.96
C SER A 15 15.13 -1.97 12.28
N LEU A 16 13.80 -1.92 12.33
CA LEU A 16 12.93 -2.77 11.51
C LEU A 16 12.95 -2.33 10.03
N TYR A 17 13.25 -1.06 9.78
CA TYR A 17 13.28 -0.51 8.43
C TYR A 17 14.58 -0.83 7.71
N ASP A 18 14.44 -1.30 6.47
CA ASP A 18 15.56 -1.43 5.55
C ASP A 18 15.84 -0.10 4.85
N TRP A 19 16.82 0.65 5.37
CA TRP A 19 17.17 1.94 4.81
C TRP A 19 18.08 1.82 3.59
N GLU A 20 18.68 0.64 3.32
CA GLU A 20 19.48 0.42 2.10
C GLU A 20 18.64 0.49 0.81
N THR A 21 17.34 0.25 0.91
CA THR A 21 16.38 0.32 -0.21
C THR A 21 15.30 1.38 0.00
N GLY A 22 15.40 2.18 1.07
CA GLY A 22 14.41 3.18 1.42
C GLY A 22 14.41 4.37 0.45
N CYS A 23 13.34 4.50 -0.33
CA CYS A 23 13.10 5.68 -1.17
C CYS A 23 12.27 6.71 -0.39
N ILE A 24 12.70 7.98 -0.40
CA ILE A 24 11.84 9.09 0.03
C ILE A 24 10.89 9.39 -1.12
N VAL A 25 9.62 9.02 -0.95
CA VAL A 25 8.55 9.30 -1.90
C VAL A 25 7.59 10.32 -1.30
N PRO A 26 6.99 11.21 -2.11
CA PRO A 26 5.89 12.03 -1.64
C PRO A 26 4.79 11.16 -1.03
N ALA A 27 4.20 11.60 0.09
CA ALA A 27 3.11 10.90 0.77
C ALA A 27 2.02 10.42 -0.20
N ILE A 28 1.66 11.26 -1.16
CA ILE A 28 0.68 10.93 -2.21
C ILE A 28 1.08 9.72 -3.06
N LEU A 29 2.37 9.47 -3.35
CA LEU A 29 2.83 8.33 -4.18
C LEU A 29 3.30 7.13 -3.35
N SER A 30 3.28 7.25 -2.03
CA SER A 30 3.77 6.20 -1.13
C SER A 30 2.81 5.01 -1.05
N ASP A 31 3.36 3.83 -0.83
CA ASP A 31 2.61 2.60 -0.74
C ASP A 31 2.83 1.96 0.64
N PRO A 32 2.06 2.36 1.66
CA PRO A 32 2.25 1.86 3.01
C PRO A 32 1.81 0.40 3.06
N SER A 33 2.79 -0.48 3.28
CA SER A 33 2.59 -1.91 3.45
C SER A 33 3.34 -2.39 4.70
N MET A 34 2.76 -3.36 5.41
CA MET A 34 3.38 -4.04 6.53
C MET A 34 3.26 -5.55 6.35
N ALA A 35 4.40 -6.21 6.16
CA ALA A 35 4.44 -7.66 6.06
C ALA A 35 4.18 -8.32 7.42
N VAL A 36 3.12 -9.13 7.50
CA VAL A 36 2.74 -9.91 8.68
C VAL A 36 2.40 -11.32 8.24
N SER A 37 3.38 -12.23 8.36
CA SER A 37 3.23 -13.62 7.93
C SER A 37 1.86 -14.22 8.31
N PRO A 38 1.04 -14.67 7.35
CA PRO A 38 1.38 -14.93 5.94
C PRO A 38 1.02 -13.82 4.93
N VAL A 39 0.45 -12.69 5.35
CA VAL A 39 -0.12 -11.64 4.47
C VAL A 39 0.67 -10.33 4.52
N ASP A 40 0.43 -9.46 3.56
CA ASP A 40 0.86 -8.06 3.63
C ASP A 40 -0.35 -7.17 3.94
N LEU A 41 -0.28 -6.37 5.00
CA LEU A 41 -1.32 -5.40 5.34
C LEU A 41 -1.09 -4.14 4.50
N VAL A 42 -2.10 -3.69 3.76
CA VAL A 42 -1.97 -2.58 2.80
C VAL A 42 -3.05 -1.52 3.00
N ILE A 43 -2.84 -0.36 2.35
CA ILE A 43 -3.80 0.76 2.33
C ILE A 43 -4.24 1.04 0.90
N GLU A 44 -5.53 0.88 0.63
CA GLU A 44 -6.11 1.09 -0.69
C GLU A 44 -6.36 2.59 -1.02
N GLU A 45 -6.91 2.84 -2.20
CA GLU A 45 -7.13 4.15 -2.82
C GLU A 45 -7.82 5.18 -1.90
N ASN A 46 -8.76 4.76 -1.04
CA ASN A 46 -9.49 5.65 -0.12
C ASN A 46 -8.94 5.67 1.32
N ALA A 47 -7.68 5.30 1.51
CA ALA A 47 -7.09 5.02 2.83
C ALA A 47 -7.80 3.85 3.56
N ALA A 48 -8.43 2.95 2.81
CA ALA A 48 -9.13 1.80 3.38
C ALA A 48 -8.12 0.69 3.73
N PRO A 49 -8.23 0.06 4.91
CA PRO A 49 -7.39 -1.08 5.28
C PRO A 49 -7.75 -2.30 4.44
N SER A 50 -6.73 -3.00 3.94
CA SER A 50 -6.89 -4.26 3.20
C SER A 50 -5.65 -5.14 3.41
N PHE A 51 -5.60 -6.29 2.75
CA PHE A 51 -4.44 -7.18 2.77
C PHE A 51 -4.27 -7.92 1.45
N ASP A 52 -3.01 -8.21 1.11
CA ASP A 52 -2.59 -8.91 -0.09
C ASP A 52 -1.77 -10.17 0.27
N ASN A 53 -1.40 -10.94 -0.76
CA ASN A 53 -0.54 -12.12 -0.67
C ASN A 53 -1.08 -13.20 0.28
N GLU A 54 -2.40 -13.33 0.37
CA GLU A 54 -3.04 -14.40 1.13
C GLU A 54 -2.75 -15.79 0.53
N PRO A 55 -2.50 -16.82 1.36
CA PRO A 55 -2.40 -18.19 0.89
C PRO A 55 -3.68 -18.67 0.17
N ASP A 56 -3.52 -19.52 -0.86
CA ASP A 56 -4.65 -20.08 -1.61
C ASP A 56 -5.65 -20.88 -0.75
N ASP A 57 -5.19 -21.41 0.40
CA ASP A 57 -5.98 -22.18 1.36
C ASP A 57 -6.56 -21.33 2.50
N THR A 58 -6.49 -20.00 2.41
CA THR A 58 -7.04 -19.06 3.40
C THR A 58 -8.53 -19.30 3.62
N THR A 59 -8.90 -19.57 4.86
CA THR A 59 -10.29 -19.74 5.27
C THR A 59 -10.98 -18.39 5.48
N VAL A 60 -12.32 -18.37 5.49
CA VAL A 60 -13.11 -17.17 5.80
C VAL A 60 -12.77 -16.60 7.18
N GLU A 61 -12.50 -17.46 8.16
CA GLU A 61 -12.13 -17.04 9.52
C GLU A 61 -10.76 -16.35 9.54
N GLU A 62 -9.79 -16.87 8.79
CA GLU A 62 -8.48 -16.24 8.61
C GLU A 62 -8.59 -14.91 7.87
N GLY A 63 -9.40 -14.83 6.81
CA GLY A 63 -9.65 -13.57 6.11
C GLY A 63 -10.25 -12.48 7.03
N LEU A 64 -11.19 -12.85 7.92
CA LEU A 64 -11.73 -11.92 8.92
C LEU A 64 -10.65 -11.46 9.92
N LYS A 65 -9.75 -12.37 10.31
CA LYS A 65 -8.63 -12.06 11.19
C LYS A 65 -7.63 -11.11 10.51
N TYR A 66 -7.30 -11.34 9.24
CA TYR A 66 -6.40 -10.46 8.47
C TYR A 66 -7.02 -9.09 8.24
N THR A 67 -8.33 -9.02 7.96
CA THR A 67 -9.08 -7.76 7.91
C THR A 67 -8.99 -6.97 9.22
N ALA A 68 -9.14 -7.65 10.36
CA ALA A 68 -8.99 -7.02 11.68
C ALA A 68 -7.56 -6.51 11.91
N TRP A 69 -6.54 -7.25 11.48
CA TRP A 69 -5.15 -6.82 11.55
C TRP A 69 -4.88 -5.57 10.70
N ALA A 70 -5.34 -5.56 9.45
CA ALA A 70 -5.22 -4.40 8.56
C ALA A 70 -5.92 -3.17 9.16
N THR A 71 -7.09 -3.36 9.77
CA THR A 71 -7.86 -2.30 10.42
C THR A 71 -7.07 -1.67 11.58
N GLU A 72 -6.50 -2.48 12.47
CA GLU A 72 -5.70 -1.96 13.59
C GLU A 72 -4.39 -1.32 13.11
N TYR A 73 -3.76 -1.87 12.06
CA TYR A 73 -2.59 -1.26 11.44
C TYR A 73 -2.90 0.14 10.89
N ALA A 74 -3.94 0.27 10.06
CA ALA A 74 -4.33 1.54 9.46
C ALA A 74 -4.74 2.56 10.54
N LYS A 75 -5.48 2.13 11.56
CA LYS A 75 -5.85 2.97 12.70
C LYS A 75 -4.61 3.56 13.39
N VAL A 76 -3.66 2.72 13.79
CA VAL A 76 -2.45 3.20 14.48
C VAL A 76 -1.62 4.09 13.55
N LEU A 77 -1.52 3.75 12.26
CA LEU A 77 -0.81 4.55 11.27
C LEU A 77 -1.38 5.97 11.17
N PHE A 78 -2.70 6.10 11.01
CA PHE A 78 -3.35 7.40 10.84
C PHE A 78 -3.53 8.19 12.14
N GLU A 79 -3.63 7.52 13.29
CA GLU A 79 -3.52 8.19 14.60
C GLU A 79 -2.15 8.86 14.79
N ARG A 80 -1.08 8.24 14.28
CA ARG A 80 0.29 8.78 14.37
C ARG A 80 0.62 9.77 13.27
N ALA A 81 -0.02 9.66 12.10
CA ALA A 81 0.22 10.50 10.94
C ALA A 81 -1.11 10.90 10.27
N PRO A 82 -1.91 11.79 10.88
CA PRO A 82 -3.21 12.18 10.30
C PRO A 82 -3.07 12.93 8.97
N ASP A 83 -2.02 13.74 8.81
CA ASP A 83 -1.73 14.42 7.54
C ASP A 83 -1.46 13.43 6.40
N TYR A 84 -0.97 12.24 6.74
CA TYR A 84 -0.73 11.18 5.77
C TYR A 84 -2.03 10.58 5.23
N GLU A 85 -3.01 10.35 6.11
CA GLU A 85 -4.36 9.92 5.71
C GLU A 85 -5.02 10.95 4.79
N CYS A 86 -4.93 12.24 5.17
CA CYS A 86 -5.44 13.35 4.37
C CYS A 86 -4.81 13.38 2.97
N ALA A 87 -3.48 13.20 2.89
CA ALA A 87 -2.77 13.16 1.62
C ALA A 87 -3.18 11.99 0.74
N ILE A 88 -3.35 10.79 1.32
CA ILE A 88 -3.83 9.60 0.58
C ILE A 88 -5.23 9.85 0.02
N LYS A 89 -6.17 10.30 0.85
CA LYS A 89 -7.56 10.54 0.43
C LYS A 89 -7.68 11.65 -0.61
N ALA A 90 -6.95 12.75 -0.43
CA ALA A 90 -6.96 13.85 -1.38
C ALA A 90 -6.30 13.48 -2.72
N GLY A 91 -5.30 12.60 -2.67
CA GLY A 91 -4.52 12.18 -3.82
C GLY A 91 -4.97 10.89 -4.50
N LYS A 92 -6.13 10.35 -4.12
CA LYS A 92 -6.61 9.03 -4.54
C LYS A 92 -6.57 8.80 -6.06
N ASP A 93 -6.93 9.81 -6.86
CA ASP A 93 -6.97 9.69 -8.32
C ASP A 93 -5.55 9.63 -8.92
N ALA A 94 -4.63 10.44 -8.38
CA ALA A 94 -3.22 10.40 -8.76
C ALA A 94 -2.55 9.09 -8.34
N ARG A 95 -2.96 8.54 -7.19
CA ARG A 95 -2.52 7.23 -6.70
C ARG A 95 -2.97 6.10 -7.61
N HIS A 96 -4.23 6.11 -8.02
CA HIS A 96 -4.77 5.12 -8.96
C HIS A 96 -3.92 5.06 -10.23
N LEU A 97 -3.65 6.21 -10.84
CA LEU A 97 -2.79 6.30 -12.02
C LEU A 97 -1.36 5.84 -11.72
N TRP A 98 -0.77 6.30 -10.62
CA TRP A 98 0.59 5.94 -10.23
C TRP A 98 0.76 4.43 -10.08
N PHE A 99 -0.13 3.77 -9.35
CA PHE A 99 -0.07 2.33 -9.12
C PHE A 99 -0.35 1.53 -10.39
N ALA A 100 -1.33 1.95 -11.19
CA ALA A 100 -1.56 1.35 -12.51
C ALA A 100 -0.29 1.38 -13.38
N LEU A 101 0.38 2.53 -13.45
CA LEU A 101 1.61 2.68 -14.22
C LEU A 101 2.80 1.90 -13.63
N ARG A 102 2.95 1.92 -12.30
CA ARG A 102 4.01 1.20 -11.58
C ARG A 102 3.87 -0.31 -11.72
N ASP A 103 2.65 -0.82 -11.67
CA ASP A 103 2.36 -2.25 -11.62
C ASP A 103 2.16 -2.88 -13.00
N TRP A 104 2.13 -2.05 -14.06
CA TRP A 104 2.15 -2.53 -15.44
C TRP A 104 3.39 -3.39 -15.73
N ARG A 105 3.18 -4.51 -16.44
CA ARG A 105 4.23 -5.50 -16.77
C ARG A 105 4.39 -5.75 -18.27
N GLY A 106 3.85 -4.87 -19.13
CA GLY A 106 4.07 -4.95 -20.59
C GLY A 106 3.06 -5.78 -21.37
N GLN A 107 2.14 -6.48 -20.71
CA GLN A 107 1.12 -7.29 -21.40
C GLN A 107 -0.03 -6.40 -21.89
N ASP A 108 -0.50 -6.66 -23.11
CA ASP A 108 -1.67 -6.00 -23.73
C ASP A 108 -1.69 -4.47 -23.53
N PRO A 109 -0.74 -3.72 -24.11
CA PRO A 109 -0.66 -2.27 -23.88
C PRO A 109 -1.94 -1.56 -24.32
N GLU A 110 -2.51 -1.92 -25.48
CA GLU A 110 -3.71 -1.27 -26.01
C GLU A 110 -4.93 -1.50 -25.10
N GLY A 111 -5.18 -2.74 -24.69
CA GLY A 111 -6.30 -3.04 -23.80
C GLY A 111 -6.08 -2.49 -22.39
N TYR A 112 -4.86 -2.57 -21.85
CA TYR A 112 -4.54 -2.04 -20.52
C TYR A 112 -4.70 -0.52 -20.47
N PHE A 113 -4.03 0.22 -21.35
CA PHE A 113 -4.11 1.67 -21.39
C PHE A 113 -5.46 2.17 -21.90
N GLY A 114 -6.17 1.38 -22.73
CA GLY A 114 -7.56 1.65 -23.11
C GLY A 114 -8.47 1.69 -21.88
N ARG A 115 -8.45 0.64 -21.04
CA ARG A 115 -9.24 0.60 -19.79
C ARG A 115 -8.83 1.70 -18.80
N LEU A 116 -7.54 1.98 -18.67
CA LEU A 116 -7.05 3.06 -17.81
C LEU A 116 -7.51 4.44 -18.32
N GLY A 117 -7.54 4.62 -19.65
CA GLY A 117 -8.09 5.81 -20.31
C GLY A 117 -9.59 5.97 -20.07
N ASP A 118 -10.37 4.90 -20.26
CA ASP A 118 -11.81 4.89 -19.98
C ASP A 118 -12.10 5.31 -18.52
N TRP A 119 -11.32 4.77 -17.57
CA TRP A 119 -11.40 5.17 -16.16
C TRP A 119 -11.08 6.66 -15.97
N ALA A 120 -10.00 7.16 -16.58
CA ALA A 120 -9.59 8.55 -16.45
C ALA A 120 -10.62 9.52 -17.04
N GLU A 121 -11.23 9.18 -18.18
CA GLU A 121 -12.31 9.97 -18.78
C GLU A 121 -13.57 9.99 -17.92
N ALA A 122 -13.98 8.83 -17.38
CA ALA A 122 -15.09 8.76 -16.45
C ALA A 122 -14.82 9.63 -15.22
N ARG A 123 -13.59 9.57 -14.69
CA ARG A 123 -13.20 10.32 -13.50
C ARG A 123 -13.14 11.83 -13.74
N ALA A 124 -12.64 12.27 -14.90
CA ALA A 124 -12.64 13.69 -15.28
C ALA A 124 -14.05 14.27 -15.34
N LYS A 125 -15.01 13.51 -15.90
CA LYS A 125 -16.43 13.88 -15.93
C LYS A 125 -17.01 14.02 -14.52
N ASP A 126 -16.72 13.08 -13.63
CA ASP A 126 -17.17 13.14 -12.22
C ASP A 126 -16.62 14.38 -11.50
N LEU A 127 -15.39 14.75 -11.80
CA LEU A 127 -14.72 15.93 -11.24
C LEU A 127 -15.14 17.25 -11.92
N ARG A 128 -15.91 17.20 -13.00
CA ARG A 128 -16.30 18.36 -13.82
C ARG A 128 -15.09 19.14 -14.35
N VAL A 129 -14.04 18.40 -14.69
CA VAL A 129 -12.85 18.95 -15.34
C VAL A 129 -13.02 18.68 -16.84
N ASP A 130 -13.38 19.72 -17.58
CA ASP A 130 -13.49 19.73 -19.05
C ASP A 130 -12.18 20.20 -19.70
#